data_AF-A0A7G5E446-F1
#
_entry.id   AF-A0A7G5E446-F1
#
_cell.length_a   1.000
_cell.length_b   1.000
_cell.length_c   1.000
_cell.angle_alpha   90.00
_cell.angle_beta   90.00
_cell.angle_gamma   90.00
#
_symmetry.space_group_name_H-M   'P 1'
#
loop_
_entity.id
_entity.type
_entity.pdbx_description
1 polymer ?
#
loop_
_entity_poly.entity_id
_entity_poly.type
_entity_poly.pdbx_seq_one_letter_code
_entity_poly.pdbx_strand_id
1 'polypeptide(L)'
;MNQKYRGLYFLGATLGVGLLIVGSMKLMSSSPAQHGARKQSAITMASGHKVLENKIKELSEDNVSPAQYNNLLIEINNAASQNLFNKAIQDMLLQQLNDRYTQLTIDRSNKLLRSDPVKQAELNILVAHLESTFGPTAEVSTIKNKVKALNHYTEVLPQRVNSLINQGFAEFDESGYRALMNELERMPNLDANLKRKKSVLAVRNTGVSKLQQFHRNYENWNLNMNL
;
A
#
# COMPACT_ATOMS: atom_id res chain seq x y z
N MET A 1 -8.73 -20.26 37.28
CA MET A 1 -8.34 -18.88 36.92
C MET A 1 -6.82 -18.77 36.87
N ASN A 2 -6.24 -18.48 35.71
CA ASN A 2 -5.07 -17.59 35.54
C ASN A 2 -4.76 -17.42 34.05
N GLN A 3 -5.41 -16.44 33.42
CA GLN A 3 -5.29 -16.07 32.00
C GLN A 3 -4.03 -15.23 31.68
N LYS A 4 -3.13 -14.99 32.63
CA LYS A 4 -1.99 -14.07 32.45
C LYS A 4 -0.73 -14.67 31.82
N TYR A 5 -0.69 -15.97 31.54
CA TYR A 5 0.53 -16.63 31.03
C TYR A 5 0.47 -17.08 29.57
N ARG A 6 -0.66 -16.93 28.86
CA ARG A 6 -0.78 -17.38 27.45
C ARG A 6 -0.26 -16.36 26.42
N GLY A 7 -0.18 -15.08 26.77
CA GLY A 7 0.37 -14.03 25.88
C GLY A 7 1.91 -14.00 25.83
N LEU A 8 2.59 -14.54 26.85
CA LEU A 8 4.04 -14.46 26.96
C LEU A 8 4.77 -15.51 26.09
N TYR A 9 4.16 -16.68 25.89
CA TYR A 9 4.75 -17.74 25.05
C TYR A 9 4.60 -17.47 23.54
N PHE A 10 3.63 -16.66 23.12
CA PHE A 10 3.49 -16.27 21.71
C PHE A 10 4.47 -15.15 21.30
N LEU A 11 4.93 -14.32 22.25
CA LEU A 11 6.00 -13.35 22.00
C LEU A 11 7.39 -14.00 22.06
N GLY A 12 7.58 -15.05 22.88
CA GLY A 12 8.85 -15.77 22.97
C GLY A 12 9.16 -16.65 21.74
N ALA A 13 8.14 -17.20 21.08
CA ALA A 13 8.33 -18.14 19.97
C ALA A 13 8.69 -17.46 18.61
N THR A 14 8.32 -16.20 18.40
CA THR A 14 8.70 -15.43 17.19
C THR A 14 10.09 -14.80 17.31
N LEU A 15 10.54 -14.50 18.53
CA LEU A 15 11.90 -14.02 18.81
C LEU A 15 13.00 -15.08 18.60
N GLY A 16 12.65 -16.37 18.54
CA GLY A 16 13.60 -17.46 18.29
C GLY A 16 13.99 -17.69 16.83
N VAL A 17 13.26 -17.13 15.86
CA VAL A 17 13.50 -17.36 14.42
C VAL A 17 14.12 -16.13 13.74
N GLY A 18 13.93 -14.92 14.30
CA GLY A 18 14.41 -13.66 13.71
C GLY A 18 15.93 -13.43 13.76
N LEU A 19 16.68 -14.18 14.59
CA LEU A 19 18.13 -14.09 14.69
C LEU A 19 18.89 -15.10 13.80
N LEU A 20 18.20 -15.95 13.02
CA LEU A 20 18.84 -16.92 12.11
C LEU A 20 18.93 -16.46 10.65
N ILE A 21 18.26 -15.39 10.23
CA ILE A 21 18.23 -14.99 8.81
C ILE A 21 19.41 -14.06 8.42
N VAL A 22 20.13 -13.49 9.39
CA VAL A 22 21.30 -12.63 9.10
C VAL A 22 22.58 -13.45 8.81
N GLY A 23 22.51 -14.79 8.83
CA GLY A 23 23.65 -15.68 8.60
C GLY A 23 23.82 -16.26 7.18
N SER A 24 22.83 -16.14 6.28
CA SER A 24 22.83 -16.91 5.01
C SER A 24 23.15 -16.12 3.73
N MET A 25 23.50 -14.83 3.81
CA MET A 25 23.93 -14.05 2.63
C MET A 25 25.46 -13.78 2.56
N LYS A 26 26.28 -14.58 3.25
CA LYS A 26 27.76 -14.53 3.14
C LYS A 26 28.44 -15.89 2.93
N LEU A 27 27.79 -16.83 2.24
CA LEU A 27 28.41 -18.10 1.84
C LEU A 27 28.40 -18.29 0.33
N MET A 28 29.11 -17.42 -0.37
CA MET A 28 29.77 -17.73 -1.64
C MET A 28 31.00 -16.83 -1.78
N SER A 29 32.00 -17.08 -0.96
CA SER A 29 33.42 -16.82 -1.30
C SER A 29 34.30 -17.60 -0.32
N SER A 30 34.86 -18.69 -0.84
CA SER A 30 36.15 -19.30 -0.46
C SER A 30 36.47 -19.53 1.03
N SER A 31 36.45 -20.81 1.43
CA SER A 31 37.32 -21.37 2.48
C SER A 31 38.78 -21.46 1.98
N PRO A 32 39.83 -21.70 2.82
CA PRO A 32 39.77 -22.34 4.15
C PRO A 32 40.66 -21.77 5.28
N ALA A 33 40.36 -22.26 6.48
CA ALA A 33 41.23 -22.52 7.64
C ALA A 33 41.70 -21.33 8.52
N GLN A 34 41.30 -21.33 9.80
CA GLN A 34 42.12 -21.81 10.94
C GLN A 34 41.46 -21.49 12.30
N HIS A 35 41.68 -22.40 13.26
CA HIS A 35 41.28 -22.33 14.66
C HIS A 35 41.94 -21.15 15.39
N GLY A 36 41.25 -20.56 16.37
CA GLY A 36 41.94 -19.74 17.38
C GLY A 36 41.06 -18.87 18.26
N ALA A 37 41.01 -19.24 19.54
CA ALA A 37 40.86 -18.38 20.72
C ALA A 37 39.61 -17.48 20.86
N ARG A 38 38.77 -17.90 21.81
CA ARG A 38 37.90 -17.09 22.65
C ARG A 38 38.55 -15.73 23.01
N LYS A 39 38.10 -14.66 22.36
CA LYS A 39 38.17 -13.30 22.91
C LYS A 39 36.73 -12.87 23.18
N GLN A 40 36.39 -12.77 24.47
CA GLN A 40 35.32 -11.89 24.93
C GLN A 40 35.70 -10.48 24.47
N SER A 41 35.30 -10.10 23.26
CA SER A 41 35.44 -8.72 22.82
C SER A 41 34.41 -7.93 23.60
N ALA A 42 34.89 -7.01 24.43
CA ALA A 42 34.10 -5.87 24.86
C ALA A 42 33.38 -5.30 23.62
N ILE A 43 32.07 -5.55 23.53
CA ILE A 43 31.23 -4.94 22.52
C ILE A 43 31.22 -3.46 22.88
N THR A 44 32.04 -2.75 22.13
CA THR A 44 32.32 -1.34 22.23
C THR A 44 30.99 -0.61 22.11
N MET A 45 30.62 0.19 23.10
CA MET A 45 29.41 1.04 23.13
C MET A 45 29.35 2.09 21.98
N ALA A 46 30.26 2.01 21.00
CA ALA A 46 30.43 2.95 19.90
C ALA A 46 29.83 2.49 18.55
N SER A 47 29.15 1.32 18.44
CA SER A 47 28.65 0.84 17.14
C SER A 47 27.14 0.53 17.05
N GLY A 48 26.41 0.43 18.15
CA GLY A 48 24.99 0.02 18.14
C GLY A 48 24.07 0.97 17.36
N HIS A 49 24.21 2.28 17.59
CA HIS A 49 23.38 3.27 16.89
C HIS A 49 23.75 3.39 15.39
N LYS A 50 25.02 3.20 15.02
CA LYS A 50 25.45 3.22 13.62
C LYS A 50 24.86 2.07 12.80
N VAL A 51 24.65 0.90 13.42
CA VAL A 51 23.97 -0.23 12.76
C VAL A 51 22.53 0.15 12.44
N LEU A 52 21.80 0.75 13.40
CA LEU A 52 20.43 1.21 13.18
C LEU A 52 20.36 2.33 12.13
N GLU A 53 21.28 3.30 12.18
CA GLU A 53 21.40 4.36 11.19
C GLU A 53 21.62 3.79 9.77
N ASN A 54 22.50 2.79 9.63
CA ASN A 54 22.73 2.14 8.34
C ASN A 54 21.49 1.39 7.85
N LYS A 55 20.80 0.65 8.72
CA LYS A 55 19.53 -0.01 8.36
C LYS A 55 18.47 0.99 7.87
N ILE A 56 18.37 2.16 8.49
CA ILE A 56 17.49 3.24 8.03
C ILE A 56 17.91 3.73 6.63
N LYS A 57 19.21 3.94 6.41
CA LYS A 57 19.76 4.38 5.11
C LYS A 57 19.55 3.36 3.99
N GLU A 58 19.56 2.07 4.32
CA GLU A 58 19.31 0.95 3.40
C GLU A 58 17.83 0.80 3.01
N LEU A 59 16.91 1.52 3.67
CA LEU A 59 15.55 1.65 3.17
C LEU A 59 15.56 2.29 1.77
N SER A 60 14.79 1.68 0.88
CA SER A 60 14.64 2.05 -0.52
C SER A 60 13.18 1.98 -0.95
N GLU A 61 12.88 2.57 -2.11
CA GLU A 61 11.52 2.58 -2.65
C GLU A 61 10.99 1.17 -2.91
N ASP A 62 11.86 0.22 -3.25
CA ASP A 62 11.47 -1.15 -3.59
C ASP A 62 11.19 -2.01 -2.35
N ASN A 63 11.80 -1.71 -1.20
CA ASN A 63 11.67 -2.49 0.03
C ASN A 63 10.79 -1.83 1.11
N VAL A 64 10.52 -0.53 1.02
CA VAL A 64 9.76 0.22 2.04
C VAL A 64 8.37 -0.37 2.27
N SER A 65 8.05 -0.66 3.53
CA SER A 65 6.76 -1.20 3.95
C SER A 65 6.46 -0.88 5.42
N PRO A 66 5.18 -0.93 5.83
CA PRO A 66 4.81 -0.76 7.24
C PRO A 66 5.55 -1.73 8.18
N ALA A 67 5.77 -2.97 7.73
CA ALA A 67 6.48 -3.96 8.53
C ALA A 67 7.94 -3.56 8.78
N GLN A 68 8.64 -3.06 7.75
CA GLN A 68 10.02 -2.60 7.90
C GLN A 68 10.12 -1.40 8.84
N TYR A 69 9.22 -0.42 8.70
CA TYR A 69 9.15 0.73 9.61
C TYR A 69 8.93 0.27 11.07
N ASN A 70 7.91 -0.55 11.31
CA ASN A 70 7.57 -1.01 12.67
C ASN A 70 8.69 -1.85 13.29
N ASN A 71 9.38 -2.67 12.50
CA ASN A 71 10.54 -3.43 12.98
C ASN A 71 11.68 -2.49 13.40
N LEU A 72 12.03 -1.49 12.59
CA LEU A 72 13.08 -0.53 12.95
C LEU A 72 12.68 0.34 14.15
N LEU A 73 11.42 0.75 14.24
CA LEU A 73 10.87 1.48 15.38
C LEU A 73 11.04 0.67 16.69
N ILE A 74 10.69 -0.62 16.66
CA ILE A 74 10.85 -1.53 17.80
C ILE A 74 12.34 -1.71 18.14
N GLU A 75 13.20 -1.92 17.14
CA GLU A 75 14.65 -2.08 17.36
C GLU A 75 15.26 -0.82 18.01
N ILE A 76 14.91 0.38 17.55
CA ILE A 76 15.38 1.66 18.12
C ILE A 76 14.92 1.78 19.58
N ASN A 77 13.65 1.55 19.86
CA ASN A 77 13.10 1.67 21.21
C ASN A 77 13.69 0.62 22.17
N ASN A 78 13.91 -0.61 21.69
CA ASN A 78 14.53 -1.67 22.48
C ASN A 78 16.01 -1.40 22.77
N ALA A 79 16.75 -0.83 21.83
CA ALA A 79 18.14 -0.46 22.04
C ALA A 79 18.26 0.71 23.04
N ALA A 80 17.34 1.69 22.96
CA ALA A 80 17.25 2.78 23.91
C ALA A 80 16.89 2.28 25.33
N SER A 81 15.91 1.37 25.47
CA SER A 81 15.50 0.83 26.77
C SER A 81 16.58 -0.01 27.45
N GLN A 82 17.49 -0.60 26.67
CA GLN A 82 18.69 -1.30 27.14
C GLN A 82 19.87 -0.35 27.42
N ASN A 83 19.67 0.97 27.35
CA ASN A 83 20.71 1.99 27.53
C ASN A 83 21.91 1.83 26.56
N LEU A 84 21.69 1.27 25.36
CA LEU A 84 22.75 1.13 24.36
C LEU A 84 23.15 2.48 23.73
N PHE A 85 22.29 3.49 23.86
CA PHE A 85 22.56 4.89 23.54
C PHE A 85 21.60 5.81 24.33
N ASN A 86 21.89 7.11 24.34
CA ASN A 86 21.10 8.10 25.08
C ASN A 86 19.83 8.54 24.31
N LYS A 87 18.94 9.26 25.00
CA LYS A 87 17.69 9.76 24.41
C LYS A 87 17.90 10.64 23.17
N ALA A 88 18.95 11.47 23.13
CA ALA A 88 19.21 12.32 21.97
C ALA A 88 19.50 11.49 20.70
N ILE A 89 20.22 10.37 20.84
CA ILE A 89 20.45 9.44 19.73
C ILE A 89 19.17 8.71 19.35
N GLN A 90 18.33 8.34 20.32
CA GLN A 90 17.00 7.77 20.04
C GLN A 90 16.16 8.72 19.19
N ASP A 91 16.02 9.97 19.63
CA ASP A 91 15.22 10.98 18.95
C ASP A 91 15.74 11.24 17.52
N MET A 92 17.07 11.31 17.35
CA MET A 92 17.70 11.41 16.03
C MET A 92 17.37 10.22 15.12
N LEU A 93 17.50 8.98 15.62
CA LEU A 93 17.20 7.78 14.83
C LEU A 93 15.72 7.68 14.46
N LEU A 94 14.82 8.04 15.38
CA LEU A 94 13.38 8.08 15.12
C LEU A 94 13.04 9.13 14.07
N GLN A 95 13.64 10.33 14.15
CA GLN A 95 13.45 11.36 13.14
C GLN A 95 13.95 10.89 11.77
N GLN A 96 15.15 10.33 11.69
CA GLN A 96 15.69 9.79 10.43
C GLN A 96 14.80 8.68 9.85
N LEU A 97 14.30 7.77 10.69
CA LEU A 97 13.38 6.72 10.27
C LEU A 97 12.07 7.32 9.73
N ASN A 98 11.47 8.27 10.43
CA ASN A 98 10.23 8.92 10.05
C ASN A 98 10.36 9.66 8.72
N ASP A 99 11.40 10.48 8.57
CA ASP A 99 11.65 11.27 7.37
C ASP A 99 11.91 10.36 6.16
N ARG A 100 12.78 9.37 6.34
CA ARG A 100 13.13 8.42 5.29
C ARG A 100 11.94 7.56 4.87
N TYR A 101 11.18 7.05 5.83
CA TYR A 101 10.00 6.24 5.57
C TYR A 101 8.91 7.05 4.86
N THR A 102 8.65 8.28 5.29
CA THR A 102 7.67 9.16 4.68
C THR A 102 8.01 9.43 3.21
N GLN A 103 9.24 9.87 2.94
CA GLN A 103 9.71 10.14 1.58
C GLN A 103 9.57 8.92 0.67
N LEU A 104 10.14 7.79 1.07
CA LEU A 104 10.13 6.58 0.26
C LEU A 104 8.72 6.01 0.06
N THR A 105 7.85 6.12 1.05
CA THR A 105 6.46 5.63 0.95
C THR A 105 5.63 6.50 0.00
N ILE A 106 5.85 7.82 0.01
CA ILE A 106 5.23 8.74 -0.97
C ILE A 106 5.72 8.43 -2.38
N ASP A 107 7.03 8.24 -2.56
CA ASP A 107 7.63 7.91 -3.86
C ASP A 107 7.09 6.58 -4.41
N ARG A 108 7.10 5.53 -3.57
CA ARG A 108 6.53 4.21 -3.91
C ARG A 108 5.05 4.35 -4.26
N SER A 109 4.28 5.10 -3.47
CA SER A 109 2.84 5.32 -3.71
C SER A 109 2.59 6.00 -5.05
N ASN A 110 3.42 6.98 -5.44
CA ASN A 110 3.36 7.62 -6.74
C ASN A 110 3.76 6.67 -7.89
N LYS A 111 4.75 5.78 -7.69
CA LYS A 111 5.10 4.72 -8.65
C LYS A 111 3.95 3.73 -8.84
N LEU A 112 3.29 3.32 -7.76
CA LEU A 112 2.10 2.44 -7.82
C LEU A 112 0.92 3.12 -8.53
N LEU A 113 0.70 4.41 -8.32
CA LEU A 113 -0.31 5.17 -9.09
C LEU A 113 0.03 5.25 -10.58
N ARG A 114 1.31 5.19 -10.96
CA ARG A 114 1.75 5.18 -12.37
C ARG A 114 1.67 3.79 -13.01
N SER A 115 1.62 2.71 -12.24
CA SER A 115 1.48 1.35 -12.78
C SER A 115 0.15 1.11 -13.50
N ASP A 116 0.11 0.17 -14.42
CA ASP A 116 -1.10 -0.23 -15.14
C ASP A 116 -1.19 -1.77 -15.21
N PRO A 117 -2.15 -2.41 -14.52
CA PRO A 117 -3.15 -1.80 -13.64
C PRO A 117 -2.51 -1.16 -12.39
N VAL A 118 -3.23 -0.21 -11.78
CA VAL A 118 -2.82 0.39 -10.51
C VAL A 118 -2.95 -0.66 -9.42
N LYS A 119 -1.89 -0.85 -8.62
CA LYS A 119 -1.89 -1.78 -7.48
C LYS A 119 -2.58 -1.17 -6.26
N GLN A 120 -3.91 -1.07 -6.31
CA GLN A 120 -4.72 -0.36 -5.32
C GLN A 120 -4.57 -0.91 -3.89
N ALA A 121 -4.53 -2.24 -3.72
CA ALA A 121 -4.41 -2.86 -2.39
C ALA A 121 -3.10 -2.46 -1.70
N GLU A 122 -1.98 -2.53 -2.42
CA GLU A 122 -0.66 -2.14 -1.91
C GLU A 122 -0.61 -0.65 -1.58
N LEU A 123 -1.17 0.19 -2.46
CA LEU A 123 -1.26 1.63 -2.26
C LEU A 123 -2.10 2.00 -1.03
N ASN A 124 -3.24 1.34 -0.81
CA ASN A 124 -4.10 1.54 0.34
C ASN A 124 -3.38 1.23 1.66
N ILE A 125 -2.61 0.14 1.70
CA ILE A 125 -1.83 -0.25 2.89
C ILE A 125 -0.82 0.84 3.24
N LEU A 126 -0.09 1.35 2.25
CA LEU A 126 0.93 2.39 2.45
C LEU A 126 0.32 3.71 2.94
N VAL A 127 -0.75 4.16 2.28
CA VAL A 127 -1.44 5.42 2.61
C VAL A 127 -2.07 5.34 4.00
N ALA A 128 -2.74 4.23 4.32
CA ALA A 128 -3.36 4.03 5.63
C ALA A 128 -2.32 4.05 6.75
N HIS A 129 -1.16 3.41 6.53
CA HIS A 129 -0.09 3.43 7.53
C HIS A 129 0.47 4.84 7.73
N LEU A 130 0.80 5.58 6.65
CA LEU A 130 1.25 6.97 6.74
C LEU A 130 0.27 7.85 7.52
N GLU A 131 -1.02 7.77 7.20
CA GLU A 131 -2.07 8.55 7.87
C GLU A 131 -2.18 8.18 9.36
N SER A 132 -2.09 6.88 9.70
CA SER A 132 -2.17 6.42 11.09
C SER A 132 -0.93 6.76 11.93
N THR A 133 0.25 6.86 11.31
CA THR A 133 1.52 7.09 12.00
C THR A 133 1.83 8.59 12.14
N PHE A 134 1.60 9.38 11.09
CA PHE A 134 2.00 10.79 11.03
C PHE A 134 0.83 11.76 10.97
N GLY A 135 -0.40 11.25 10.87
CA GLY A 135 -1.60 12.05 10.67
C GLY A 135 -1.82 12.42 9.19
N PRO A 136 -2.90 13.17 8.92
CA PRO A 136 -3.25 13.59 7.57
C PRO A 136 -2.29 14.69 7.07
N THR A 137 -1.69 14.47 5.90
CA THR A 137 -0.92 15.48 5.18
C THR A 137 -1.59 15.80 3.83
N ALA A 138 -1.21 16.93 3.21
CA ALA A 138 -1.74 17.30 1.89
C ALA A 138 -1.39 16.26 0.80
N GLU A 139 -0.20 15.66 0.87
CA GLU A 139 0.26 14.64 -0.07
C GLU A 139 -0.50 13.32 0.12
N VAL A 140 -0.64 12.87 1.37
CA VAL A 140 -1.44 11.68 1.72
C VAL A 140 -2.88 11.86 1.25
N SER A 141 -3.47 13.03 1.50
CA SER A 141 -4.83 13.37 1.04
C SER A 141 -4.95 13.36 -0.48
N THR A 142 -3.95 13.87 -1.19
CA THR A 142 -3.90 13.87 -2.65
C THR A 142 -3.88 12.45 -3.21
N ILE A 143 -3.03 11.57 -2.65
CA ILE A 143 -2.95 10.17 -3.06
C ILE A 143 -4.29 9.47 -2.78
N LYS A 144 -4.86 9.65 -1.60
CA LYS A 144 -6.15 9.07 -1.19
C LYS A 144 -7.29 9.49 -2.12
N ASN A 145 -7.34 10.76 -2.53
CA ASN A 145 -8.35 11.25 -3.47
C ASN A 145 -8.18 10.62 -4.86
N LYS A 146 -6.94 10.46 -5.33
CA LYS A 146 -6.66 9.77 -6.61
C LYS A 146 -7.08 8.30 -6.57
N VAL A 147 -6.81 7.61 -5.46
CA VAL A 147 -7.27 6.23 -5.25
C VAL A 147 -8.80 6.15 -5.23
N LYS A 148 -9.46 7.00 -4.44
CA LYS A 148 -10.91 7.03 -4.35
C LYS A 148 -11.56 7.24 -5.71
N ALA A 149 -11.07 8.20 -6.49
CA ALA A 149 -11.54 8.44 -7.85
C ALA A 149 -11.31 7.21 -8.73
N LEU A 150 -10.14 6.56 -8.65
CA LEU A 150 -9.86 5.36 -9.42
C LEU A 150 -10.80 4.20 -9.08
N ASN A 151 -10.98 3.89 -7.79
CA ASN A 151 -11.86 2.82 -7.32
C ASN A 151 -13.30 3.04 -7.79
N HIS A 152 -13.75 4.29 -7.77
CA HIS A 152 -15.06 4.64 -8.32
C HIS A 152 -15.21 4.20 -9.77
N TYR A 153 -14.22 4.48 -10.62
CA TYR A 153 -14.28 4.10 -12.04
C TYR A 153 -14.01 2.62 -12.31
N THR A 154 -13.16 1.95 -11.52
CA THR A 154 -12.79 0.56 -11.78
C THR A 154 -13.67 -0.47 -11.07
N GLU A 155 -14.36 -0.10 -10.00
CA GLU A 155 -15.14 -1.02 -9.17
C GLU A 155 -16.62 -0.61 -9.08
N VAL A 156 -16.90 0.66 -8.74
CA VAL A 156 -18.28 1.13 -8.45
C VAL A 156 -19.09 1.37 -9.72
N LEU A 157 -18.54 2.11 -10.69
CA LEU A 157 -19.25 2.48 -11.91
C LEU A 157 -19.67 1.26 -12.76
N PRO A 158 -18.84 0.21 -12.91
CA PRO A 158 -19.27 -1.03 -13.55
C PRO A 158 -20.47 -1.69 -12.87
N GLN A 159 -20.56 -1.65 -11.55
CA GLN A 159 -21.70 -2.19 -10.80
C GLN A 159 -22.97 -1.37 -11.07
N ARG A 160 -22.87 -0.03 -11.09
CA ARG A 160 -24.01 0.85 -11.43
C ARG A 160 -24.52 0.59 -12.85
N VAL A 161 -23.61 0.39 -13.82
CA VAL A 161 -23.98 0.00 -15.19
C VAL A 161 -24.72 -1.33 -15.21
N ASN A 162 -24.20 -2.36 -14.53
CA ASN A 162 -24.87 -3.66 -14.47
C ASN A 162 -26.23 -3.56 -13.75
N SER A 163 -26.34 -2.72 -12.71
CA SER A 163 -27.60 -2.51 -12.00
C SER A 163 -28.70 -1.93 -12.91
N LEU A 164 -28.38 -0.90 -13.70
CA LEU A 164 -29.32 -0.33 -14.67
C LEU A 164 -29.78 -1.38 -15.69
N ILE A 165 -28.83 -2.16 -16.21
CA ILE A 165 -29.14 -3.21 -17.20
C ILE A 165 -30.03 -4.30 -16.60
N ASN A 166 -29.78 -4.67 -15.33
CA ASN A 166 -30.51 -5.74 -14.65
C ASN A 166 -31.91 -5.33 -14.17
N GLN A 167 -32.23 -4.03 -14.11
CA GLN A 167 -33.60 -3.56 -13.86
C GLN A 167 -34.55 -3.96 -15.00
N GLY A 168 -34.01 -4.24 -16.19
CA GLY A 168 -34.80 -4.61 -17.37
C GLY A 168 -35.51 -3.40 -17.99
N PHE A 169 -36.30 -3.66 -19.03
CA PHE A 169 -36.88 -2.60 -19.87
C PHE A 169 -38.11 -1.93 -19.26
N ALA A 170 -38.89 -2.64 -18.44
CA ALA A 170 -40.13 -2.11 -17.86
C ALA A 170 -39.88 -0.96 -16.87
N GLU A 171 -38.73 -0.98 -16.19
CA GLU A 171 -38.29 0.04 -15.24
C GLU A 171 -37.17 0.92 -15.80
N PHE A 172 -37.04 0.99 -17.13
CA PHE A 172 -35.94 1.70 -17.76
C PHE A 172 -35.95 3.20 -17.43
N ASP A 173 -34.85 3.66 -16.84
CA ASP A 173 -34.60 5.06 -16.54
C ASP A 173 -33.65 5.70 -17.58
N GLU A 174 -34.23 6.42 -18.53
CA GLU A 174 -33.51 7.19 -19.55
C GLU A 174 -32.56 8.24 -18.95
N SER A 175 -32.93 8.83 -17.80
CA SER A 175 -32.11 9.84 -17.13
C SER A 175 -30.86 9.21 -16.51
N GLY A 176 -31.02 8.06 -15.84
CA GLY A 176 -29.95 7.24 -15.30
C GLY A 176 -29.01 6.71 -16.38
N TYR A 177 -29.56 6.27 -17.51
CA TYR A 177 -28.78 5.89 -18.70
C TYR A 177 -27.88 7.04 -19.18
N ARG A 178 -28.45 8.22 -19.43
CA ARG A 178 -27.69 9.40 -19.91
C ARG A 178 -26.64 9.84 -18.91
N ALA A 179 -26.96 9.81 -17.62
CA ALA A 179 -26.03 10.15 -16.56
C ALA A 179 -24.82 9.20 -16.55
N LEU A 180 -25.06 7.88 -16.59
CA LEU A 180 -24.00 6.87 -16.62
C LEU A 180 -23.16 6.94 -17.90
N MET A 181 -23.79 7.17 -19.07
CA MET A 181 -23.08 7.34 -20.33
C MET A 181 -22.13 8.54 -20.28
N ASN A 182 -22.65 9.70 -19.84
CA ASN A 182 -21.86 10.92 -19.70
C ASN A 182 -20.70 10.75 -18.69
N GLU A 183 -20.95 10.04 -17.58
CA GLU A 183 -19.95 9.75 -16.56
C GLU A 183 -18.83 8.84 -17.11
N LEU A 184 -19.17 7.79 -17.85
CA LEU A 184 -18.19 6.90 -18.51
C LEU A 184 -17.37 7.62 -19.59
N GLU A 185 -18.00 8.50 -20.37
CA GLU A 185 -17.33 9.21 -21.45
C GLU A 185 -16.40 10.31 -20.95
N ARG A 186 -16.86 11.10 -19.98
CA ARG A 186 -16.12 12.27 -19.49
C ARG A 186 -15.20 11.95 -18.32
N MET A 187 -15.53 10.92 -17.53
CA MET A 187 -14.86 10.55 -16.28
C MET A 187 -14.54 11.78 -15.40
N PRO A 188 -15.53 12.59 -15.00
CA PRO A 188 -15.29 13.78 -14.19
C PRO A 188 -14.49 13.46 -12.92
N ASN A 189 -13.66 14.40 -12.47
CA ASN A 189 -12.84 14.28 -11.25
C ASN A 189 -11.77 13.17 -11.25
N LEU A 190 -11.60 12.43 -12.35
CA LEU A 190 -10.44 11.55 -12.52
C LEU A 190 -9.26 12.35 -13.10
N ASP A 191 -8.07 12.19 -12.53
CA ASP A 191 -6.86 12.81 -13.06
C ASP A 191 -6.60 12.38 -14.51
N ALA A 192 -6.16 13.31 -15.36
CA ALA A 192 -5.95 13.06 -16.79
C ALA A 192 -4.95 11.91 -17.06
N ASN A 193 -3.96 11.72 -16.20
CA ASN A 193 -3.02 10.60 -16.33
C ASN A 193 -3.68 9.27 -16.00
N LEU A 194 -4.61 9.25 -15.05
CA LEU A 194 -5.35 8.03 -14.69
C LEU A 194 -6.38 7.67 -15.77
N LYS A 195 -7.04 8.66 -16.38
CA LYS A 195 -7.98 8.46 -17.50
C LYS A 195 -7.38 7.71 -18.68
N ARG A 196 -6.07 7.91 -18.93
CA ARG A 196 -5.36 7.32 -20.07
C ARG A 196 -4.83 5.90 -19.82
N LYS A 197 -5.00 5.35 -18.61
CA LYS A 197 -4.57 3.98 -18.31
C LYS A 197 -5.40 2.97 -19.08
N LYS A 198 -4.76 1.91 -19.57
CA LYS A 198 -5.43 0.84 -20.33
C LYS A 198 -6.50 0.15 -19.49
N SER A 199 -6.22 -0.11 -18.21
CA SER A 199 -7.22 -0.66 -17.28
C SER A 199 -8.48 0.20 -17.15
N VAL A 200 -8.33 1.52 -17.00
CA VAL A 200 -9.45 2.47 -16.93
C VAL A 200 -10.19 2.55 -18.26
N LEU A 201 -9.47 2.65 -19.37
CA LEU A 201 -10.06 2.69 -20.71
C LEU A 201 -10.83 1.40 -21.03
N ALA A 202 -10.33 0.24 -20.61
CA ALA A 202 -11.02 -1.04 -20.79
C ALA A 202 -12.37 -1.05 -20.06
N VAL A 203 -12.41 -0.54 -18.82
CA VAL A 203 -13.66 -0.41 -18.06
C VAL A 203 -14.62 0.57 -18.73
N ARG A 204 -14.13 1.74 -19.15
CA ARG A 204 -14.91 2.73 -19.91
C ARG A 204 -15.55 2.10 -21.13
N ASN A 205 -14.73 1.50 -22.00
CA ASN A 205 -15.19 0.98 -23.29
C ASN A 205 -16.19 -0.17 -23.08
N THR A 206 -15.96 -1.03 -22.09
CA THR A 206 -16.88 -2.10 -21.71
C THR A 206 -18.21 -1.53 -21.23
N GLY A 207 -18.18 -0.54 -20.34
CA GLY A 207 -19.39 0.11 -19.81
C GLY A 207 -20.21 0.79 -20.90
N VAL A 208 -19.55 1.57 -21.76
CA VAL A 208 -20.20 2.26 -22.90
C VAL A 208 -20.85 1.25 -23.84
N SER A 209 -20.12 0.19 -24.22
CA SER A 209 -20.64 -0.85 -25.11
C SER A 209 -21.88 -1.55 -24.53
N LYS A 210 -21.84 -1.92 -23.24
CA LYS A 210 -22.98 -2.52 -22.54
C LYS A 210 -24.20 -1.62 -22.52
N LEU A 211 -24.02 -0.34 -22.17
CA LEU A 211 -25.11 0.63 -22.14
C LEU A 211 -25.70 0.88 -23.54
N GLN A 212 -24.85 1.03 -24.57
CA GLN A 212 -25.32 1.20 -25.95
C GLN A 212 -26.10 -0.03 -26.44
N GLN A 213 -25.64 -1.23 -26.13
CA GLN A 213 -26.36 -2.46 -26.47
C GLN A 213 -27.72 -2.53 -25.76
N PHE A 214 -27.74 -2.24 -24.45
CA PHE A 214 -28.97 -2.24 -23.66
C PHE A 214 -30.00 -1.22 -24.20
N HIS A 215 -29.58 0.01 -24.48
CA HIS A 215 -30.46 1.06 -25.02
C HIS A 215 -31.05 0.68 -26.38
N ARG A 216 -30.24 0.16 -27.31
CA ARG A 216 -30.74 -0.32 -28.61
C ARG A 216 -31.79 -1.43 -28.44
N ASN A 217 -31.58 -2.33 -27.50
CA ASN A 217 -32.55 -3.40 -27.22
C ASN A 217 -33.84 -2.85 -26.60
N TYR A 218 -33.73 -1.86 -25.71
CA TYR A 218 -34.87 -1.15 -25.14
C TYR A 218 -35.70 -0.44 -26.23
N GLU A 219 -35.07 0.30 -27.13
CA GLU A 219 -35.75 1.00 -28.23
C GLU A 219 -36.55 0.02 -29.10
N ASN A 220 -35.94 -1.13 -29.46
CA ASN A 220 -36.62 -2.18 -30.21
C ASN A 220 -37.81 -2.78 -29.43
N TRP A 221 -37.67 -3.01 -28.12
CA TRP A 221 -38.75 -3.51 -27.27
C TRP A 221 -39.90 -2.51 -27.16
N ASN A 222 -39.59 -1.23 -26.95
CA ASN A 222 -40.58 -0.17 -26.82
C ASN A 222 -41.36 0.03 -28.12
N LEU A 223 -40.69 -0.06 -29.28
CA LEU A 223 -41.37 -0.01 -30.59
C LEU A 223 -42.36 -1.19 -30.75
N ASN A 224 -41.97 -2.40 -30.36
CA ASN A 224 -42.83 -3.59 -30.46
C ASN A 224 -44.04 -3.56 -29.50
N MET A 225 -43.97 -2.84 -28.38
CA MET A 225 -45.11 -2.68 -27.46
C MET A 225 -46.09 -1.59 -27.88
N ASN A 226 -45.69 -0.67 -28.75
CA ASN A 226 -46.51 0.45 -29.23
C ASN A 226 -47.16 0.19 -30.61
N LEU A 227 -47.05 -1.03 -31.14
CA LEU A 227 -47.69 -1.54 -32.37
C LEU A 227 -48.85 -2.47 -32.02
#